data_AF-A0A1S1NKH9-F1
#
_entry.id   AF-A0A1S1NKH9-F1
#
_cell.length_a   1.000
_cell.length_b   1.000
_cell.length_c   1.000
_cell.angle_alpha   90.00
_cell.angle_beta   90.00
_cell.angle_gamma   90.00
#
_symmetry.space_group_name_H-M   'P 1'
#
loop_
_entity.id
_entity.type
_entity.pdbx_description
1 polymer ?
#
loop_
_entity_poly.entity_id
_entity_poly.type
_entity_poly.pdbx_seq_one_letter_code
_entity_poly.pdbx_strand_id
1 'polypeptide(L)'
;MSDHPRTLVLLRHAKSTYPDGVADRDRPLAPRGIREAGLAGEWLRANLPAIDQVLCSTATRTRQTLARTTIGAPVRYLERLYDAVPGAVIAEINTVADEVATLLVIGHEPAMSQTALGLTGAEGTNTAATESIAVKFPTSAMAVLRVPCRWERLELGGAALVDFHVPR
;
A
#
# COMPACT_ATOMS: atom_id res chain seq x y z
N MET A 1 2.49 0.76 28.69
CA MET A 1 2.33 1.63 27.49
C MET A 1 1.32 0.93 26.61
N SER A 2 0.11 1.47 26.45
CA SER A 2 -0.91 0.80 25.63
C SER A 2 -0.52 0.94 24.16
N ASP A 3 -0.35 -0.20 23.48
CA ASP A 3 -0.22 -0.23 22.03
C ASP A 3 -1.53 0.31 21.44
N HIS A 4 -1.47 1.49 20.83
CA HIS A 4 -2.61 2.02 20.09
C HIS A 4 -2.67 1.33 18.73
N PRO A 5 -3.86 0.93 18.25
CA PRO A 5 -3.99 0.32 16.94
C PRO A 5 -3.56 1.30 15.85
N ARG A 6 -2.70 0.82 14.95
CA ARG A 6 -2.17 1.56 13.80
C ARG A 6 -2.88 1.14 12.51
N THR A 7 -2.85 2.00 11.51
CA THR A 7 -3.45 1.74 10.20
C THR A 7 -2.35 1.56 9.15
N LEU A 8 -2.32 0.41 8.50
CA LEU A 8 -1.46 0.11 7.36
C LEU A 8 -2.30 0.08 6.08
N VAL A 9 -1.87 0.83 5.07
CA VAL A 9 -2.47 0.81 3.75
C VAL A 9 -1.46 0.28 2.74
N LEU A 10 -1.81 -0.80 2.05
CA LEU A 10 -1.01 -1.37 0.96
C LEU A 10 -1.67 -1.03 -0.37
N LEU A 11 -1.07 -0.13 -1.14
CA LEU A 11 -1.57 0.35 -2.43
C LEU A 11 -0.71 -0.21 -3.57
N ARG A 12 -1.32 -0.94 -4.50
CA ARG A 12 -0.68 -1.23 -5.79
C ARG A 12 -0.70 0.01 -6.66
N HIS A 13 0.40 0.31 -7.35
CA HIS A 13 0.45 1.41 -8.30
C HIS A 13 -0.72 1.38 -9.32
N ALA A 14 -1.12 2.56 -9.77
CA ALA A 14 -2.18 2.70 -10.76
C ALA A 14 -1.73 2.25 -12.15
N LYS A 15 -2.66 2.11 -13.10
CA LYS A 15 -2.38 1.53 -14.42
C LYS A 15 -1.26 2.26 -15.15
N SER A 16 -0.20 1.55 -15.50
CA SER A 16 0.92 2.05 -16.32
C SER A 16 0.73 1.75 -17.80
N THR A 17 1.44 2.49 -18.64
CA THR A 17 1.56 2.26 -20.09
C THR A 17 2.88 1.52 -20.42
N TYR A 18 3.06 1.14 -21.69
CA TYR A 18 4.26 0.49 -22.23
C TYR A 18 4.71 1.27 -23.48
N PRO A 19 5.38 2.41 -23.32
CA PRO A 19 5.94 3.14 -24.46
C PRO A 19 7.15 2.38 -25.02
N ASP A 20 7.33 2.42 -26.34
CA ASP A 20 8.47 1.78 -27.00
C ASP A 20 9.79 2.37 -26.53
N GLY A 21 10.78 1.51 -26.27
CA GLY A 21 12.13 1.91 -25.87
C GLY A 21 12.28 2.39 -24.41
N VAL A 22 11.23 2.32 -23.59
CA VAL A 22 11.28 2.73 -22.18
C VAL A 22 11.55 1.54 -21.26
N ALA A 23 12.57 1.65 -20.40
CA ALA A 23 12.88 0.63 -19.39
C ALA A 23 11.71 0.45 -18.41
N ASP A 24 11.53 -0.75 -17.85
CA ASP A 24 10.34 -1.03 -17.03
C ASP A 24 10.19 -0.07 -15.84
N ARG A 25 11.30 0.26 -15.16
CA ARG A 25 11.34 1.21 -14.03
C ARG A 25 10.81 2.60 -14.39
N ASP A 26 10.99 3.00 -15.64
CA ASP A 26 10.68 4.33 -16.14
C ASP A 26 9.29 4.42 -16.77
N ARG A 27 8.56 3.30 -16.86
CA ARG A 27 7.21 3.28 -17.43
C ARG A 27 6.28 4.22 -16.68
N PRO A 28 5.64 5.18 -17.38
CA PRO A 28 4.73 6.12 -16.76
C PRO A 28 3.32 5.53 -16.57
N LEU A 29 2.49 6.24 -15.82
CA LEU A 29 1.06 5.99 -15.76
C LEU A 29 0.40 6.18 -17.14
N ALA A 30 -0.57 5.32 -17.43
CA ALA A 30 -1.50 5.53 -18.53
C ALA A 30 -2.53 6.61 -18.13
N PRO A 31 -3.24 7.24 -19.09
CA PRO A 31 -4.29 8.22 -18.78
C PRO A 31 -5.35 7.70 -17.80
N ARG A 32 -5.74 6.43 -17.93
CA ARG A 32 -6.62 5.75 -16.97
C ARG A 32 -6.01 5.68 -15.57
N GLY A 33 -4.72 5.33 -15.46
CA GLY A 33 -4.03 5.23 -14.18
C GLY A 33 -3.89 6.58 -13.48
N ILE A 34 -3.74 7.68 -14.23
CA ILE A 34 -3.75 9.03 -13.66
C ILE A 34 -5.07 9.32 -12.95
N ARG A 35 -6.21 8.99 -13.57
CA ARG A 35 -7.53 9.13 -12.97
C ARG A 35 -7.71 8.21 -11.76
N GLU A 36 -7.40 6.93 -11.91
CA GLU A 36 -7.54 5.93 -10.82
C GLU A 36 -6.71 6.28 -9.59
N ALA A 37 -5.51 6.86 -9.77
CA ALA A 37 -4.68 7.31 -8.67
C ALA A 37 -5.24 8.57 -7.96
N GLY A 38 -5.91 9.46 -8.69
CA GLY A 38 -6.65 10.58 -8.11
C GLY A 38 -7.80 10.10 -7.22
N LEU A 39 -8.62 9.20 -7.75
CA LEU A 39 -9.71 8.56 -7.02
C LEU A 39 -9.22 7.79 -5.79
N ALA A 40 -8.07 7.11 -5.89
CA ALA A 40 -7.44 6.47 -4.74
C ALA A 40 -7.13 7.49 -3.63
N GLY A 41 -6.54 8.64 -3.98
CA GLY A 41 -6.27 9.71 -3.02
C GLY A 41 -7.54 10.27 -2.37
N GLU A 42 -8.57 10.52 -3.18
CA GLU A 42 -9.87 11.01 -2.70
C GLU A 42 -10.48 10.04 -1.69
N TRP A 43 -10.49 8.74 -2.00
CA TRP A 43 -10.98 7.73 -1.08
C TRP A 43 -10.16 7.67 0.21
N LEU A 44 -8.82 7.70 0.13
CA LEU A 44 -7.95 7.66 1.30
C LEU A 44 -8.24 8.83 2.26
N ARG A 45 -8.36 10.05 1.75
CA ARG A 45 -8.67 11.23 2.58
C ARG A 45 -10.06 11.22 3.17
N ALA A 46 -11.02 10.60 2.48
CA ALA A 46 -12.42 10.60 2.91
C ALA A 46 -12.72 9.48 3.94
N ASN A 47 -11.96 8.38 3.92
CA ASN A 47 -12.31 7.17 4.67
C ASN A 47 -11.31 6.79 5.76
N LEU A 48 -10.08 7.32 5.72
CA LEU A 48 -9.03 6.98 6.68
C LEU A 48 -8.55 8.21 7.45
N PRO A 49 -7.91 8.01 8.63
CA PRO A 49 -7.11 9.05 9.26
C PRO A 49 -6.04 9.60 8.29
N ALA A 50 -5.52 10.79 8.61
CA ALA A 50 -4.44 11.38 7.84
C ALA A 50 -3.25 10.42 7.75
N ILE A 51 -2.70 10.26 6.55
CA ILE A 51 -1.48 9.48 6.35
C ILE A 51 -0.31 10.23 6.99
N ASP A 52 0.40 9.58 7.90
CA ASP A 52 1.53 10.18 8.62
C ASP A 52 2.85 9.95 7.88
N GLN A 53 2.99 8.85 7.15
CA GLN A 53 4.17 8.53 6.35
C GLN A 53 3.84 7.69 5.12
N VAL A 54 4.63 7.85 4.06
CA VAL A 54 4.57 7.03 2.85
C VAL A 54 5.90 6.29 2.63
N LEU A 55 5.83 4.98 2.41
CA LEU A 55 6.90 4.20 1.77
C LEU A 55 6.52 3.97 0.30
N CYS A 56 7.37 4.35 -0.64
CA CYS A 56 7.04 4.28 -2.05
C CYS A 56 8.18 3.65 -2.85
N SER A 57 7.88 2.69 -3.71
CA SER A 57 8.86 2.22 -4.69
C SER A 57 9.36 3.37 -5.55
N THR A 58 10.63 3.30 -5.94
CA THR A 58 11.31 4.32 -6.75
C THR A 58 10.87 4.36 -8.21
N ALA A 59 10.07 3.39 -8.69
CA ALA A 59 9.60 3.37 -10.07
C ALA A 59 8.75 4.59 -10.44
N THR A 60 8.82 5.00 -11.71
CA THR A 60 8.08 6.17 -12.20
C THR A 60 6.58 6.05 -11.96
N ARG A 61 5.98 4.88 -12.23
CA ARG A 61 4.55 4.62 -12.00
C ARG A 61 4.11 4.71 -10.54
N THR A 62 4.93 4.31 -9.57
CA THR A 62 4.60 4.40 -8.14
C THR A 62 4.73 5.83 -7.64
N ARG A 63 5.78 6.55 -8.04
CA ARG A 63 5.94 7.98 -7.78
C ARG A 63 4.79 8.81 -8.36
N GLN A 64 4.41 8.54 -9.60
CA GLN A 64 3.29 9.22 -10.24
C GLN A 64 1.94 8.84 -9.60
N THR A 65 1.77 7.60 -9.15
CA THR A 65 0.56 7.22 -8.38
C THR A 65 0.46 8.08 -7.12
N LEU A 66 1.53 8.15 -6.33
CA LEU A 66 1.59 9.00 -5.14
C LEU A 66 1.32 10.48 -5.43
N ALA A 67 1.94 11.04 -6.48
CA ALA A 67 1.73 12.45 -6.83
C ALA A 67 0.26 12.75 -7.14
N ARG A 68 -0.47 11.79 -7.73
CA ARG A 68 -1.89 11.92 -8.03
C ARG A 68 -2.79 11.69 -6.82
N THR A 69 -2.32 10.99 -5.78
CA THR A 69 -3.11 10.86 -4.56
C THR A 69 -3.17 12.15 -3.75
N THR A 70 -2.39 13.19 -4.05
CA THR A 70 -2.35 14.47 -3.30
C THR A 70 -2.14 14.34 -1.78
N ILE A 71 -1.53 13.25 -1.34
CA ILE A 71 -1.12 13.03 0.06
C ILE A 71 0.14 13.85 0.34
N GLY A 72 0.09 14.72 1.35
CA GLY A 72 1.17 15.62 1.75
C GLY A 72 2.11 15.10 2.84
N ALA A 73 2.14 13.80 3.09
CA ALA A 73 2.94 13.19 4.15
C ALA A 73 4.42 13.00 3.75
N PRO A 74 5.36 12.95 4.70
CA PRO A 74 6.75 12.58 4.44
C PRO A 74 6.88 11.26 3.68
N VAL A 75 7.74 11.23 2.65
CA VAL A 75 7.90 10.09 1.75
C VAL A 75 9.32 9.53 1.85
N ARG A 76 9.44 8.21 2.03
CA ARG A 76 10.68 7.46 1.82
C ARG A 76 10.58 6.66 0.52
N TYR A 77 11.46 6.97 -0.43
CA TYR A 77 11.54 6.21 -1.67
C TYR A 77 12.52 5.05 -1.54
N LEU A 78 12.08 3.83 -1.84
CA LEU A 78 12.81 2.59 -1.56
C LEU A 78 12.94 1.73 -2.81
N GLU A 79 14.17 1.50 -3.27
CA GLU A 79 14.46 0.58 -4.38
C GLU A 79 13.98 -0.85 -4.07
N ARG A 80 14.10 -1.27 -2.80
CA ARG A 80 13.69 -2.60 -2.33
C ARG A 80 12.20 -2.90 -2.49
N LEU A 81 11.37 -1.88 -2.76
CA LEU A 81 9.95 -2.05 -3.03
C LEU A 81 9.60 -2.31 -4.50
N TYR A 82 10.53 -2.18 -5.46
CA TYR A 82 10.24 -2.32 -6.91
C TYR A 82 9.92 -3.75 -7.35
N ASP A 83 10.63 -4.73 -6.78
CA ASP A 83 10.46 -6.15 -7.07
C ASP A 83 10.52 -6.93 -5.74
N ALA A 84 9.68 -6.48 -4.80
CA ALA A 84 9.70 -6.96 -3.44
C ALA A 84 9.01 -8.32 -3.30
N VAL A 85 9.46 -9.08 -2.31
CA VAL A 85 8.68 -10.17 -1.71
C VAL A 85 8.05 -9.67 -0.40
N PRO A 86 7.01 -10.34 0.15
CA PRO A 86 6.34 -9.89 1.37
C PRO A 86 7.28 -9.61 2.53
N GLY A 87 8.27 -10.49 2.77
CA GLY A 87 9.26 -10.28 3.83
C GLY A 87 10.08 -9.00 3.67
N ALA A 88 10.38 -8.58 2.43
CA ALA A 88 11.05 -7.31 2.19
C ALA A 88 10.14 -6.11 2.46
N VAL A 89 8.85 -6.20 2.10
CA VAL A 89 7.86 -5.15 2.40
C VAL A 89 7.69 -5.01 3.91
N ILE A 90 7.51 -6.12 4.63
CA ILE A 90 7.37 -6.14 6.10
C ILE A 90 8.62 -5.58 6.77
N ALA A 91 9.83 -5.97 6.32
CA ALA A 91 11.07 -5.44 6.86
C ALA A 91 11.17 -3.91 6.72
N GLU A 92 10.74 -3.33 5.59
CA GLU A 92 10.71 -1.87 5.45
C GLU A 92 9.66 -1.22 6.36
N ILE A 93 8.48 -1.85 6.51
CA ILE A 93 7.46 -1.40 7.47
C ILE A 93 8.01 -1.43 8.91
N ASN A 94 8.75 -2.45 9.29
CA ASN A 94 9.33 -2.58 10.64
C ASN A 94 10.34 -1.47 10.98
N THR A 95 10.85 -0.73 9.99
CA THR A 95 11.75 0.43 10.22
C THR A 95 11.02 1.74 10.49
N VAL A 96 9.69 1.74 10.43
CA VAL A 96 8.87 2.94 10.61
C VAL A 96 8.82 3.34 12.07
N ALA A 97 8.96 4.65 12.31
CA ALA A 97 8.94 5.22 13.65
C ALA A 97 7.59 5.01 14.33
N ASP A 98 7.61 4.85 15.64
CA ASP A 98 6.47 4.36 16.39
C ASP A 98 5.33 5.38 16.51
N GLU A 99 5.67 6.65 16.31
CA GLU A 99 4.77 7.81 16.27
C GLU A 99 3.91 7.87 15.00
N VAL A 100 4.26 7.12 13.96
CA VAL A 100 3.46 7.00 12.73
C VAL A 100 2.25 6.12 13.03
N ALA A 101 1.06 6.72 13.08
CA ALA A 101 -0.19 6.00 13.32
C ALA A 101 -0.77 5.41 12.03
N THR A 102 -0.60 6.10 10.90
CA THR A 102 -1.12 5.69 9.59
C THR A 102 -0.02 5.67 8.53
N LEU A 103 0.31 4.46 8.06
CA LEU A 103 1.35 4.22 7.07
C LEU A 103 0.73 3.83 5.72
N LEU A 104 1.14 4.52 4.65
CA LEU A 104 0.85 4.13 3.28
C LEU A 104 2.07 3.50 2.61
N VAL A 105 1.93 2.31 2.05
CA VAL A 105 2.97 1.65 1.23
C VAL A 105 2.48 1.57 -0.20
N ILE A 106 3.28 2.06 -1.15
CA ILE A 106 2.98 2.04 -2.58
C ILE A 106 3.98 1.16 -3.32
N GLY A 107 3.50 0.04 -3.85
CA GLY A 107 4.33 -0.99 -4.45
C GLY A 107 3.70 -1.66 -5.68
N HIS A 108 4.14 -2.89 -5.92
CA HIS A 108 3.80 -3.67 -7.12
C HIS A 108 3.15 -4.99 -6.75
N GLU A 109 2.44 -5.55 -7.72
CA GLU A 109 1.94 -6.92 -7.65
C GLU A 109 3.06 -7.89 -8.08
N PRO A 110 3.24 -9.07 -7.45
CA PRO A 110 2.38 -9.69 -6.44
C PRO A 110 2.62 -9.28 -4.99
N ALA A 111 3.66 -8.48 -4.72
CA ALA A 111 4.09 -8.15 -3.37
C ALA A 111 2.97 -7.56 -2.49
N MET A 112 2.15 -6.65 -3.03
CA MET A 112 1.10 -5.98 -2.26
C MET A 112 0.00 -6.94 -1.80
N SER A 113 -0.55 -7.76 -2.71
CA SER A 113 -1.58 -8.74 -2.35
C SER A 113 -1.06 -9.81 -1.39
N GLN A 114 0.13 -10.34 -1.65
CA GLN A 114 0.76 -11.36 -0.81
C GLN A 114 1.12 -10.82 0.57
N THR A 115 1.55 -9.56 0.68
CA THR A 115 1.79 -8.92 1.98
C THR A 115 0.47 -8.72 2.73
N ALA A 116 -0.58 -8.24 2.06
CA ALA A 116 -1.89 -8.06 2.69
C ALA A 116 -2.44 -9.37 3.26
N LEU A 117 -2.44 -10.45 2.44
CA LEU A 117 -2.88 -11.77 2.87
C LEU A 117 -1.97 -12.37 3.94
N GLY A 118 -0.65 -12.24 3.78
CA GLY A 118 0.33 -12.79 4.71
C GLY A 118 0.28 -12.16 6.10
N LEU A 119 -0.07 -10.87 6.20
CA LEU A 119 -0.27 -10.18 7.47
C LEU A 119 -1.61 -10.51 8.13
N THR A 120 -2.57 -11.06 7.38
CA THR A 120 -3.92 -11.31 7.88
C THR A 120 -3.94 -12.50 8.83
N GLY A 121 -4.38 -12.28 10.07
CA GLY A 121 -4.53 -13.34 11.07
C GLY A 121 -5.07 -12.87 12.42
N ALA A 122 -5.10 -11.56 12.67
CA ALA A 122 -5.63 -11.00 13.91
C ALA A 122 -7.17 -10.89 13.90
N GLU A 123 -7.73 -10.73 15.11
CA GLU A 123 -9.16 -10.57 15.33
C GLU A 123 -9.73 -9.34 14.59
N GLY A 124 -10.94 -9.51 14.05
CA GLY A 124 -11.63 -8.49 13.27
C GLY A 124 -11.14 -8.38 11.82
N THR A 125 -10.54 -9.45 11.30
CA THR A 125 -10.29 -9.64 9.86
C THR A 125 -11.61 -9.78 9.10
N ASN A 126 -11.72 -9.08 7.99
CA ASN A 126 -12.82 -9.15 7.05
C ASN A 126 -12.58 -10.28 6.02
N THR A 127 -13.33 -11.37 6.17
CA THR A 127 -13.22 -12.55 5.29
C THR A 127 -13.57 -12.22 3.83
N ALA A 128 -14.60 -11.41 3.59
CA ALA A 128 -14.99 -11.04 2.23
C ALA A 128 -13.91 -10.19 1.52
N ALA A 129 -13.23 -9.31 2.27
CA ALA A 129 -12.08 -8.56 1.75
C ALA A 129 -10.90 -9.51 1.41
N THR A 130 -10.66 -10.50 2.27
CA THR A 130 -9.62 -11.53 2.06
C THR A 130 -9.89 -12.34 0.80
N GLU A 131 -11.12 -12.82 0.62
CA GLU A 131 -11.57 -13.53 -0.58
C GLU A 131 -11.42 -12.65 -1.84
N SER A 132 -11.80 -11.37 -1.75
CA SER A 132 -11.69 -10.43 -2.86
C SER A 132 -10.23 -10.23 -3.31
N ILE A 133 -9.30 -10.09 -2.35
CA ILE A 133 -7.86 -9.99 -2.64
C ILE A 133 -7.35 -11.28 -3.28
N ALA A 134 -7.75 -12.45 -2.76
CA ALA A 134 -7.36 -13.75 -3.29
C ALA A 134 -7.84 -13.97 -4.73
N VAL A 135 -8.99 -13.41 -5.10
CA VAL A 135 -9.47 -13.41 -6.49
C VAL A 135 -8.61 -12.46 -7.34
N LYS A 136 -8.41 -11.21 -6.92
CA LYS A 136 -7.61 -10.24 -7.68
C LYS A 136 -7.24 -8.98 -6.89
N PHE A 137 -6.00 -8.53 -7.08
CA PHE A 137 -5.52 -7.22 -6.63
C PHE A 137 -5.18 -6.31 -7.84
N PRO A 138 -6.17 -5.63 -8.46
CA PRO A 138 -5.94 -4.83 -9.67
C PRO A 138 -5.13 -3.55 -9.40
N THR A 139 -4.71 -2.86 -10.45
CA THR A 139 -4.02 -1.56 -10.31
C THR A 139 -4.86 -0.55 -9.54
N SER A 140 -4.21 0.28 -8.72
CA SER A 140 -4.85 1.24 -7.80
C SER A 140 -5.65 0.62 -6.65
N ALA A 141 -5.73 -0.71 -6.55
CA ALA A 141 -6.38 -1.36 -5.42
C ALA A 141 -5.57 -1.14 -4.14
N MET A 142 -6.28 -1.05 -3.02
CA MET A 142 -5.70 -0.86 -1.70
C MET A 142 -6.30 -1.81 -0.67
N ALA A 143 -5.44 -2.42 0.14
CA ALA A 143 -5.82 -3.15 1.34
C ALA A 143 -5.58 -2.27 2.56
N VAL A 144 -6.55 -2.22 3.47
CA VAL A 144 -6.45 -1.50 4.74
C VAL A 144 -6.37 -2.52 5.86
N LEU A 145 -5.31 -2.46 6.66
CA LEU A 145 -5.07 -3.35 7.78
C LEU A 145 -5.00 -2.54 9.08
N ARG A 146 -5.58 -3.10 10.13
CA ARG A 146 -5.38 -2.66 11.52
C ARG A 146 -4.22 -3.47 12.11
N VAL A 147 -3.22 -2.77 12.62
CA VAL A 147 -2.03 -3.34 13.24
C VAL A 147 -2.10 -3.10 14.76
N PRO A 148 -2.24 -4.15 15.59
CA PRO A 148 -2.43 -4.02 17.04
C PRO A 148 -1.12 -3.84 17.81
N CYS A 149 0.03 -3.80 17.12
CA CYS A 149 1.36 -3.74 17.72
C CYS A 149 2.19 -2.57 17.14
N ARG A 150 3.39 -2.38 17.71
CA ARG A 150 4.45 -1.53 17.16
C ARG A 150 4.87 -2.01 15.77
N TRP A 151 5.25 -1.07 14.88
CA TRP A 151 5.68 -1.42 13.52
C TRP A 151 6.84 -2.41 13.53
N GLU A 152 7.80 -2.24 14.44
CA GLU A 152 8.98 -3.11 14.60
C GLU A 152 8.63 -4.58 14.89
N ARG A 153 7.41 -4.86 15.38
CA ARG A 153 6.91 -6.19 15.76
C ARG A 153 5.89 -6.76 14.78
N LEU A 154 5.62 -6.07 13.67
CA LEU A 154 4.66 -6.54 12.69
C LEU A 154 5.23 -7.76 11.96
N GLU A 155 4.53 -8.88 12.09
CA GLU A 155 4.88 -10.16 11.48
C GLU A 155 3.68 -10.74 10.72
N LEU A 156 3.89 -11.87 10.02
CA LEU A 156 2.81 -12.60 9.37
C LEU A 156 1.70 -12.97 10.36
N GLY A 157 0.45 -12.85 9.93
CA GLY A 157 -0.72 -13.02 10.79
C GLY A 157 -0.92 -11.94 11.87
N GLY A 158 0.00 -10.96 11.96
CA GLY A 158 0.02 -9.95 13.02
C GLY A 158 -0.97 -8.80 12.85
N ALA A 159 -1.75 -8.75 11.77
CA ALA A 159 -2.69 -7.68 11.48
C ALA A 159 -4.08 -8.22 11.10
N ALA A 160 -5.08 -7.35 11.19
CA ALA A 160 -6.42 -7.63 10.71
C ALA A 160 -6.68 -6.86 9.43
N LEU A 161 -7.00 -7.54 8.33
CA LEU A 161 -7.48 -6.89 7.11
C LEU A 161 -8.89 -6.36 7.38
N VAL A 162 -9.08 -5.05 7.37
CA VAL A 162 -10.38 -4.44 7.71
C VAL A 162 -11.17 -4.04 6.47
N ASP A 163 -10.48 -3.70 5.38
CA ASP A 163 -11.11 -3.29 4.14
C ASP A 163 -10.24 -3.58 2.90
N PHE A 164 -10.88 -3.69 1.75
CA PHE A 164 -10.24 -3.78 0.44
C PHE A 164 -11.01 -2.92 -0.56
N HIS A 165 -10.34 -1.91 -1.09
CA HIS A 165 -10.96 -0.94 -1.97
C HIS A 165 -10.30 -0.93 -3.36
N VAL A 166 -11.13 -0.87 -4.40
CA VAL A 166 -10.70 -0.66 -5.79
C VAL A 166 -11.35 0.62 -6.30
N PRO A 167 -10.59 1.72 -6.44
CA PRO A 167 -11.10 2.96 -7.01
C PRO A 167 -11.62 2.75 -8.43
N ARG A 168 -12.79 3.32 -8.76
CA ARG A 168 -13.43 3.20 -10.09
C ARG A 168 -13.75 4.55 -10.68
#